data_AF-A0A1V0M3Z6-F1
#
_entry.id   AF-A0A1V0M3Z6-F1
#
_cell.length_a   1.000
_cell.length_b   1.000
_cell.length_c   1.000
_cell.angle_alpha   90.00
_cell.angle_beta   90.00
_cell.angle_gamma   90.00
#
_symmetry.space_group_name_H-M   'P 1'
#
loop_
_entity.id
_entity.type
_entity.pdbx_description
1 polymer ?
#
loop_
_entity_poly.entity_id
_entity_poly.type
_entity_poly.pdbx_seq_one_letter_code
_entity_poly.pdbx_strand_id
1 'polypeptide(L)'
;MRRNAFNHSNAQNLFVDHAALEHDLELDKKIAEKIEENRRHLRLKIRIADEIRKEHETYKRPSACEKLTMFFCLLDKTPIYSNGTEFFKLKKDFSREPFCL
;
A
#
# COMPACT_ATOMS: atom_id res chain seq x y z
N MET A 1 21.65 33.26 59.86
CA MET A 1 22.94 33.07 59.16
C MET A 1 22.78 31.96 58.13
N ARG A 2 22.91 32.26 56.83
CA ARG A 2 22.88 31.28 55.73
C ARG A 2 24.20 30.50 55.70
N ARG A 3 24.14 29.18 55.55
CA ARG A 3 25.27 28.39 55.02
C ARG A 3 24.78 27.65 53.79
N ASN A 4 24.94 28.31 52.64
CA ASN A 4 24.88 27.65 51.34
C ASN A 4 26.18 26.85 51.21
N ALA A 5 26.11 25.53 51.34
CA ALA A 5 27.17 24.64 50.88
C ALA A 5 26.66 23.95 49.62
N PHE A 6 26.81 24.63 48.48
CA PHE A 6 26.76 23.98 47.18
C PHE A 6 27.97 23.05 47.10
N ASN A 7 27.75 21.75 47.26
CA ASN A 7 28.76 20.73 47.02
C ASN A 7 29.01 20.63 45.52
N HIS A 8 30.00 21.36 45.02
CA HIS A 8 30.61 21.14 43.71
C HIS A 8 31.62 19.99 43.80
N SER A 9 31.15 18.77 43.99
CA SER A 9 31.99 17.58 43.83
C SER A 9 31.55 16.84 42.57
N ASN A 10 32.44 16.87 41.58
CA ASN A 10 32.41 16.16 40.28
C ASN A 10 31.76 16.91 39.11
N ALA A 11 32.33 18.07 38.78
CA ALA A 11 32.28 18.61 37.41
C ALA A 11 33.46 18.07 36.55
N GLN A 12 33.79 16.79 36.68
CA GLN A 12 34.71 16.10 35.79
C GLN A 12 33.90 15.41 34.71
N ASN A 13 33.77 16.11 33.56
CA ASN A 13 33.45 15.65 32.20
C ASN A 13 32.67 16.75 31.45
N LEU A 14 33.26 17.96 31.39
CA LEU A 14 32.70 19.12 30.67
C LEU A 14 33.53 19.49 29.43
N PHE A 15 34.39 18.59 28.97
CA PHE A 15 35.01 18.72 27.66
C PHE A 15 34.22 17.84 26.70
N VAL A 16 33.55 18.48 25.75
CA VAL A 16 32.93 17.79 24.62
C VAL A 16 34.07 17.13 23.84
N ASP A 17 34.04 15.81 23.71
CA ASP A 17 34.96 15.10 22.83
C ASP A 17 34.57 15.42 21.39
N HIS A 18 35.23 16.44 20.82
CA HIS A 18 34.96 16.91 19.48
C HIS A 18 35.22 15.83 18.42
N ALA A 19 36.14 14.89 18.66
CA ALA A 19 36.42 13.79 17.74
C ALA A 19 35.29 12.76 17.73
N ALA A 20 34.72 12.44 18.90
CA ALA A 20 33.54 11.59 19.00
C ALA A 20 32.32 12.25 18.33
N LEU A 21 32.13 13.55 18.54
CA LEU A 21 31.04 14.30 17.92
C LEU A 21 31.15 14.36 16.38
N GLU A 22 32.36 14.56 15.85
CA GLU A 22 32.60 14.55 14.40
C GLU A 22 32.30 13.18 13.79
N HIS A 23 32.73 12.10 14.45
CA HIS A 23 32.44 10.74 14.02
C HIS A 23 30.93 10.42 14.02
N ASP A 24 30.20 10.84 15.05
CA ASP A 24 28.74 10.64 15.11
C ASP A 24 28.02 11.41 14.00
N LEU A 25 28.45 12.64 13.69
CA LEU A 25 27.94 13.41 12.56
C LEU A 25 28.22 12.75 11.20
N GLU A 26 29.36 12.08 11.05
CA GLU A 26 29.66 11.29 9.85
C GLU A 26 28.77 10.05 9.73
N LEU A 27 28.51 9.35 10.85
CA LEU A 27 27.61 8.20 10.88
C LEU A 27 26.19 8.61 10.51
N ASP A 28 25.69 9.72 11.05
CA ASP A 28 24.36 10.24 10.74
C ASP A 28 24.22 10.58 9.26
N LYS A 29 25.25 11.19 8.64
CA LYS A 29 25.28 11.44 7.20
C LYS A 29 25.20 10.15 6.38
N LYS A 30 26.00 9.13 6.73
CA LYS A 30 25.99 7.82 6.06
C LYS A 30 24.64 7.12 6.20
N ILE A 31 23.98 7.23 7.36
CA ILE A 31 22.65 6.69 7.59
C ILE A 31 21.62 7.40 6.70
N ALA A 32 21.66 8.72 6.63
CA ALA A 32 20.76 9.51 5.80
C ALA A 32 20.90 9.18 4.30
N GLU A 33 22.14 9.07 3.80
CA GLU A 33 22.43 8.65 2.42
C GLU A 33 21.86 7.26 2.12
N LYS A 34 22.08 6.30 3.02
CA LYS A 34 21.57 4.93 2.87
C LYS A 34 20.04 4.85 2.90
N ILE A 35 19.39 5.68 3.71
CA ILE A 35 17.92 5.79 3.73
C ILE A 35 17.41 6.29 2.38
N GLU A 36 18.02 7.33 1.82
CA GLU A 36 17.58 7.88 0.53
C GLU A 36 17.86 6.92 -0.63
N GLU A 37 18.99 6.22 -0.62
CA GLU A 37 19.29 5.15 -1.57
C GLU A 37 18.24 4.02 -1.50
N ASN A 38 17.89 3.55 -0.30
CA ASN A 38 16.86 2.54 -0.10
C ASN A 38 15.49 3.00 -0.62
N ARG A 39 15.12 4.27 -0.37
CA ARG A 39 13.87 4.85 -0.91
C ARG A 39 13.88 4.86 -2.44
N ARG A 40 15.01 5.21 -3.05
CA ARG A 40 15.17 5.18 -4.51
C ARG A 40 15.01 3.76 -5.06
N HIS A 41 15.63 2.76 -4.43
CA HIS A 41 15.47 1.36 -4.82
C HIS A 41 14.02 0.88 -4.71
N LEU A 42 13.33 1.24 -3.63
CA LEU A 42 11.91 0.90 -3.47
C LEU A 42 11.05 1.51 -4.58
N ARG A 43 11.25 2.79 -4.91
CA ARG A 43 10.53 3.46 -6.00
C ARG A 43 10.78 2.76 -7.35
N LEU A 44 12.00 2.33 -7.63
CA LEU A 44 12.33 1.58 -8.84
C LEU A 44 11.62 0.23 -8.88
N LYS A 45 11.61 -0.53 -7.77
CA LYS A 45 10.90 -1.81 -7.68
C LYS A 45 9.40 -1.67 -7.92
N ILE A 46 8.79 -0.63 -7.33
CA ILE A 46 7.36 -0.34 -7.54
C ILE A 46 7.10 -0.03 -9.02
N ARG A 47 7.93 0.80 -9.66
CA ARG A 47 7.78 1.12 -11.09
C ARG A 47 7.84 -0.12 -11.98
N ILE A 48 8.82 -1.00 -11.75
CA ILE A 48 8.95 -2.25 -12.52
C ILE A 48 7.71 -3.14 -12.30
N ALA A 49 7.23 -3.26 -11.07
CA ALA A 49 6.02 -4.03 -10.78
C ALA A 49 4.77 -3.43 -11.46
N ASP A 50 4.67 -2.11 -11.55
CA ASP A 50 3.59 -1.41 -12.26
C ASP A 50 3.63 -1.68 -13.77
N GLU A 51 4.81 -1.65 -14.38
CA GLU A 51 4.99 -1.96 -15.80
C GLU A 51 4.59 -3.41 -16.11
N ILE A 52 5.06 -4.36 -15.30
CA ILE A 52 4.67 -5.78 -15.41
C ILE A 52 3.16 -5.95 -15.27
N ARG A 53 2.52 -5.28 -14.30
CA ARG A 53 1.06 -5.34 -14.14
C ARG A 53 0.32 -4.79 -15.35
N LYS A 54 0.77 -3.64 -15.89
CA LYS A 54 0.17 -3.05 -17.10
C LYS A 54 0.28 -3.99 -18.30
N GLU A 55 1.44 -4.61 -18.52
CA GLU A 55 1.60 -5.62 -19.57
C GLU A 55 0.66 -6.81 -19.36
N HIS A 56 0.56 -7.33 -18.13
CA HIS A 56 -0.39 -8.41 -17.87
C HIS A 56 -1.86 -8.01 -18.06
N GLU A 57 -2.25 -6.77 -17.72
CA GLU A 57 -3.60 -6.26 -17.95
C GLU A 57 -3.92 -6.09 -19.43
N THR A 58 -2.98 -5.61 -20.26
CA THR A 58 -3.19 -5.47 -21.70
C THR A 58 -3.33 -6.81 -22.42
N TYR A 59 -2.68 -7.86 -21.92
CA TYR A 59 -2.78 -9.22 -22.47
C TYR A 59 -3.78 -10.13 -21.74
N LYS A 60 -4.41 -9.67 -20.65
CA LYS A 60 -5.45 -10.42 -19.96
C LYS A 60 -6.69 -10.48 -20.85
N ARG A 61 -6.81 -11.56 -21.62
CA ARG A 61 -8.08 -11.87 -22.30
C ARG A 61 -9.16 -11.94 -21.22
N PRO A 62 -10.25 -11.16 -21.32
CA PRO A 62 -11.29 -11.21 -20.32
C PRO A 62 -11.82 -12.64 -20.26
N SER A 63 -11.91 -13.16 -19.04
CA SER A 63 -12.48 -14.48 -18.78
C SER A 63 -13.92 -14.54 -19.31
N ALA A 64 -14.43 -15.76 -19.56
CA ALA A 64 -15.81 -15.92 -19.99
C ALA A 64 -16.79 -15.22 -19.03
N CYS A 65 -16.52 -15.26 -17.72
CA CYS A 65 -17.29 -14.55 -16.70
C CYS A 65 -17.16 -13.02 -16.83
N GLU A 66 -15.95 -12.45 -16.98
CA GLU A 66 -15.76 -11.01 -17.18
C GLU A 66 -16.47 -10.50 -18.46
N LYS A 67 -16.46 -11.30 -19.53
CA LYS A 67 -17.21 -10.98 -20.77
C LYS A 67 -18.72 -10.98 -20.56
N LEU A 68 -19.25 -11.97 -19.84
CA LEU A 68 -20.68 -12.04 -19.52
C LEU A 68 -21.09 -10.83 -18.66
N THR A 69 -20.33 -10.53 -17.61
CA THR A 69 -20.60 -9.37 -16.73
C THR A 69 -20.56 -8.04 -17.51
N MET A 70 -19.58 -7.86 -18.41
CA MET A 70 -19.51 -6.71 -19.32
C MET A 70 -20.76 -6.57 -20.21
N PHE A 71 -21.24 -7.67 -20.79
CA PHE A 71 -22.45 -7.68 -21.61
C PHE A 71 -23.71 -7.36 -20.79
N PHE A 72 -23.84 -7.91 -19.58
CA PHE A 72 -24.96 -7.64 -18.69
C PHE A 72 -24.95 -6.21 -18.12
N CYS A 73 -23.79 -5.61 -17.89
CA CYS A 73 -23.69 -4.21 -17.46
C CYS A 73 -24.18 -3.21 -18.52
N LEU A 74 -24.16 -3.59 -19.80
CA LEU A 74 -24.57 -2.74 -20.92
C LEU A 74 -26.04 -2.93 -21.32
N LEU A 75 -26.68 -4.03 -20.93
CA LEU A 75 -28.06 -4.35 -21.26
C LEU A 75 -28.87 -4.52 -19.98
N ASP A 76 -29.56 -3.44 -19.61
CA ASP A 76 -30.64 -3.38 -18.64
C ASP A 76 -30.29 -3.91 -17.23
N LYS A 77 -30.31 -3.03 -16.22
CA LYS A 77 -29.93 -3.34 -14.83
C LYS A 77 -30.92 -4.28 -14.11
N THR A 78 -31.71 -5.05 -14.84
CA THR A 78 -32.58 -6.07 -14.28
C THR A 78 -31.72 -7.16 -13.61
N PRO A 79 -31.84 -7.37 -12.29
CA PRO A 79 -31.10 -8.41 -11.60
C PRO A 79 -31.54 -9.78 -12.10
N ILE A 80 -30.57 -10.58 -12.55
CA ILE A 80 -30.76 -11.97 -12.97
C ILE A 80 -30.17 -12.87 -11.88
N TYR A 81 -30.93 -13.88 -11.48
CA TYR A 81 -30.56 -14.86 -10.46
C TYR A 81 -30.30 -16.21 -11.12
N SER A 82 -29.45 -17.03 -10.50
CA SER A 82 -29.17 -18.39 -10.95
C SER A 82 -29.24 -19.37 -9.78
N ASN A 83 -29.79 -20.56 -10.03
CA ASN A 83 -29.76 -21.71 -9.12
C ASN A 83 -28.70 -22.75 -9.52
N GLY A 84 -27.83 -22.43 -10.48
CA GLY A 84 -26.79 -23.32 -11.01
C GLY A 84 -27.19 -24.11 -12.26
N THR A 85 -28.48 -24.26 -12.56
CA THR A 85 -28.97 -24.93 -13.78
C THR A 85 -29.70 -23.97 -14.73
N GLU A 86 -30.43 -23.00 -14.19
CA GLU A 86 -31.26 -22.06 -14.94
C GLU A 86 -30.99 -20.61 -14.51
N PHE A 87 -31.26 -19.68 -15.42
CA PHE A 87 -31.29 -18.25 -15.14
C PHE A 87 -32.75 -17.77 -15.06
N PHE A 88 -33.06 -16.94 -14.08
CA PHE A 88 -34.42 -16.40 -13.90
C PHE A 88 -34.41 -14.99 -13.32
N LYS A 89 -35.49 -14.25 -13.57
CA LYS A 89 -35.81 -12.96 -12.94
C LYS A 89 -36.82 -13.18 -11.83
N LEU A 90 -36.79 -12.32 -10.81
CA LEU A 90 -37.79 -12.30 -9.75
C LEU A 90 -38.76 -11.14 -9.98
N LYS A 91 -40.05 -11.44 -9.97
CA LYS A 91 -41.10 -10.42 -9.91
C LYS A 91 -41.21 -9.88 -8.48
N LYS A 92 -41.96 -8.78 -8.30
CA LYS A 92 -42.14 -8.15 -6.97
C LYS A 92 -42.81 -9.06 -5.93
N ASP A 93 -43.54 -10.06 -6.40
CA ASP A 93 -44.17 -11.12 -5.61
C ASP A 93 -43.25 -12.33 -5.36
N PHE A 94 -41.97 -12.22 -5.73
CA PHE A 94 -40.95 -13.28 -5.67
C PHE A 94 -41.25 -14.50 -6.55
N SER A 95 -42.20 -14.40 -7.48
CA SER A 95 -42.38 -15.43 -8.50
C SER A 95 -41.19 -15.46 -9.46
N ARG A 96 -40.83 -16.67 -9.92
CA ARG A 96 -39.70 -16.89 -10.83
C ARG A 96 -40.17 -16.80 -12.27
N GLU A 97 -39.49 -15.99 -13.06
CA GLU A 97 -39.70 -15.89 -14.50
C GLU A 97 -38.44 -16.34 -15.24
N PRO A 98 -38.49 -17.39 -16.08
CA PRO A 98 -37.32 -17.89 -16.76
C PRO A 98 -36.71 -16.81 -17.66
N PHE A 99 -35.38 -16.69 -17.61
CA PHE A 99 -34.65 -15.73 -18.42
C PHE A 99 -34.02 -16.43 -19.63
N CYS A 100 -34.42 -16.01 -20.84
CA CYS A 100 -33.83 -16.44 -22.10
C CYS A 100 -33.11 -15.26 -22.76
N LEU A 101 -31.93 -15.51 -23.33
CA LEU A 101 -31.12 -14.54 -24.07
C LEU A 101 -31.68 -14.26 -25.46
#